data_AF-A0A922CAK1-F1
#
_entry.id   AF-A0A922CAK1-F1
#
_cell.length_a   1.000
_cell.length_b   1.000
_cell.length_c   1.000
_cell.angle_alpha   90.00
_cell.angle_beta   90.00
_cell.angle_gamma   90.00
#
_symmetry.space_group_name_H-M   'P 1'
#
loop_
_entity.id
_entity.type
_entity.pdbx_description
1 polymer ?
#
loop_
_entity_poly.entity_id
_entity_poly.type
_entity_poly.pdbx_seq_one_letter_code
_entity_poly.pdbx_strand_id
1 'polypeptide(L)'
;MDLANKMCNLECLKNEAPVAEFVGPVKIVLVDPPPRLYKRRVWGSALIVVAHMMIGATTMTLFYYSLAFKLKFGANLHIFLCTAGYQLCLPSGILMVNNLNGAAAPMKTQEKRTQHLFLQIFGMACAIFGSIAVFFFDELSLSEFTIHSLTGIAAGILGILTVALGPIVHFTKDTAHGVSKLPHIFFGVLTLISSTLCFVLGLIKPQFSSWVPVPEMLTCTIIFGIKEY
;
A
#
# COMPACT_ATOMS: atom_id res chain seq x y z
N MET A 1 -56.97 2.59 4.87
CA MET A 1 -56.07 1.47 5.20
C MET A 1 -55.21 1.88 6.38
N ASP A 2 -55.19 1.02 7.38
CA ASP A 2 -55.18 1.35 8.80
C ASP A 2 -53.79 1.72 9.35
N LEU A 3 -53.75 2.75 10.21
CA LEU A 3 -52.55 3.26 10.88
C LEU A 3 -51.98 2.24 11.90
N ALA A 4 -52.75 1.21 12.23
CA ALA A 4 -52.39 0.11 13.12
C ALA A 4 -51.29 -0.83 12.58
N ASN A 5 -51.07 -0.90 11.26
CA ASN A 5 -49.96 -1.70 10.68
C ASN A 5 -48.60 -0.98 10.67
N LYS A 6 -48.55 0.30 11.09
CA LYS A 6 -47.29 1.06 11.22
C LYS A 6 -46.53 0.82 12.54
N MET A 7 -47.09 0.01 13.45
CA MET A 7 -46.45 -0.34 14.73
C MET A 7 -45.75 -1.70 14.72
N CYS A 8 -45.56 -2.30 13.53
CA CYS A 8 -44.70 -3.47 13.40
C CYS A 8 -43.23 -3.04 13.25
N ASN A 9 -42.50 -3.13 14.36
CA ASN A 9 -41.05 -3.35 14.46
C ASN A 9 -40.08 -2.19 14.15
N LEU A 10 -39.97 -1.25 15.10
CA LEU A 10 -38.73 -0.50 15.36
C LEU A 10 -37.50 -1.43 15.54
N GLU A 11 -37.70 -2.70 15.88
CA GLU A 11 -36.64 -3.70 16.01
C GLU A 11 -36.22 -4.36 14.68
N CYS A 12 -37.09 -4.39 13.66
CA CYS A 12 -36.75 -4.91 12.32
C CYS A 12 -35.93 -3.90 11.51
N LEU A 13 -36.16 -2.60 11.73
CA LEU A 13 -35.40 -1.52 11.10
C LEU A 13 -33.95 -1.39 11.59
N LYS A 14 -33.54 -2.07 12.68
CA LYS A 14 -32.15 -2.04 13.18
C LYS A 14 -31.12 -2.55 12.16
N ASN A 15 -31.56 -3.37 11.21
CA ASN A 15 -30.70 -3.98 10.18
C ASN A 15 -30.94 -3.43 8.77
N GLU A 16 -31.99 -2.61 8.57
CA GLU A 16 -32.24 -1.97 7.28
C GLU A 16 -31.50 -0.64 7.18
N ALA A 17 -31.12 -0.28 5.96
CA ALA A 17 -30.51 0.99 5.64
C ALA A 17 -31.47 2.14 6.01
N PRO A 18 -31.07 3.14 6.82
CA PRO A 18 -31.88 4.33 7.03
C PRO A 18 -32.17 4.97 5.67
N VAL A 19 -33.45 5.18 5.34
CA VAL A 19 -33.87 5.84 4.11
C VAL A 19 -34.45 7.21 4.45
N ALA A 20 -33.77 8.26 4.01
CA ALA A 20 -34.29 9.63 4.05
C ALA A 20 -34.88 9.98 2.68
N GLU A 21 -36.19 10.16 2.61
CA GLU A 21 -36.87 10.61 1.39
C GLU A 21 -37.11 12.12 1.44
N PHE A 22 -36.60 12.83 0.43
CA PHE A 22 -36.89 14.24 0.21
C PHE A 22 -37.91 14.37 -0.91
N VAL A 23 -39.08 14.92 -0.57
CA VAL A 23 -40.21 15.06 -1.50
C VAL A 23 -40.29 16.51 -1.96
N GLY A 24 -39.81 16.77 -3.18
CA GLY A 24 -39.95 18.02 -3.91
C GLY A 24 -40.46 17.77 -5.34
N PRO A 25 -40.21 18.68 -6.30
CA PRO A 25 -40.50 18.43 -7.73
C PRO A 25 -39.80 17.18 -8.29
N VAL A 26 -38.72 16.74 -7.63
CA VAL A 26 -37.99 15.48 -7.89
C VAL A 26 -37.90 14.70 -6.58
N LYS A 27 -38.16 13.38 -6.64
CA LYS A 27 -38.01 12.46 -5.49
C LYS A 27 -36.54 12.08 -5.34
N ILE A 28 -35.90 12.49 -4.25
CA ILE A 28 -34.52 12.08 -3.89
C ILE A 28 -34.61 11.12 -2.71
N VAL A 29 -34.04 9.93 -2.86
CA VAL A 29 -34.00 8.88 -1.84
C VAL A 29 -32.54 8.69 -1.41
N LEU A 30 -32.21 9.13 -0.20
CA LEU A 30 -30.92 8.91 0.43
C LEU A 30 -30.97 7.61 1.22
N VAL A 31 -30.17 6.62 0.80
CA VAL A 31 -30.07 5.31 1.45
C VAL A 31 -28.74 5.22 2.17
N ASP A 32 -28.76 5.31 3.49
CA ASP A 32 -27.56 5.20 4.31
C ASP A 32 -27.08 3.74 4.39
N PRO A 33 -25.77 3.48 4.38
CA PRO A 33 -25.28 2.12 4.55
C PRO A 33 -25.69 1.55 5.93
N PRO A 34 -26.04 0.25 6.02
CA PRO A 34 -26.32 -0.40 7.30
C PRO A 34 -25.22 -0.14 8.34
N PRO A 35 -25.54 0.05 9.64
CA PRO A 35 -24.58 0.47 10.65
C PRO A 35 -23.31 -0.39 10.73
N ARG A 36 -23.44 -1.71 10.52
CA ARG A 36 -22.30 -2.65 10.50
C ARG A 36 -21.38 -2.40 9.30
N LEU A 37 -21.93 -2.15 8.12
CA LEU A 37 -21.16 -1.85 6.91
C LEU A 37 -20.48 -0.49 7.03
N TYR A 38 -21.19 0.51 7.56
CA TYR A 38 -20.63 1.82 7.86
C TYR A 38 -19.42 1.70 8.79
N LYS A 39 -19.58 1.06 9.96
CA LYS A 39 -18.48 0.83 10.92
C LYS A 39 -17.29 0.13 10.27
N ARG A 40 -17.52 -0.93 9.48
CA ARG A 40 -16.45 -1.66 8.78
C ARG A 40 -15.69 -0.75 7.79
N ARG A 41 -16.40 0.10 7.04
CA ARG A 41 -15.77 1.04 6.10
C ARG A 41 -14.94 2.11 6.82
N VAL A 42 -15.45 2.65 7.93
CA VAL A 42 -14.73 3.63 8.77
C VAL A 42 -13.44 3.02 9.31
N TRP A 43 -13.52 1.84 9.95
CA TRP A 43 -12.32 1.15 10.46
C TRP A 43 -11.34 0.78 9.34
N GLY A 44 -11.85 0.30 8.20
CA GLY A 44 -11.00 -0.02 7.05
C GLY A 44 -10.28 1.22 6.49
N SER A 45 -10.97 2.36 6.41
CA SER A 45 -10.34 3.61 5.97
C SER A 45 -9.30 4.12 6.98
N ALA A 46 -9.60 4.04 8.28
CA ALA A 46 -8.64 4.39 9.33
C ALA A 46 -7.36 3.54 9.26
N LEU A 47 -7.48 2.23 9.04
CA LEU A 47 -6.31 1.34 8.87
C LEU A 47 -5.49 1.69 7.62
N ILE A 48 -6.13 2.10 6.51
CA ILE A 48 -5.42 2.55 5.31
C ILE A 48 -4.65 3.84 5.58
N VAL A 49 -5.21 4.78 6.34
CA VAL A 49 -4.52 6.01 6.74
C VAL A 49 -3.30 5.68 7.59
N VAL A 50 -3.44 4.83 8.61
CA VAL A 50 -2.32 4.37 9.43
C VAL A 50 -1.25 3.70 8.57
N ALA A 51 -1.64 2.86 7.60
CA ALA A 51 -0.69 2.24 6.68
C ALA A 51 0.10 3.29 5.86
N HIS A 52 -0.55 4.32 5.31
CA HIS A 52 0.15 5.41 4.60
C HIS A 52 1.08 6.20 5.54
N MET A 53 0.67 6.46 6.78
CA MET A 53 1.53 7.14 7.76
C MET A 53 2.79 6.32 8.05
N MET A 54 2.65 5.00 8.23
CA MET A 54 3.79 4.10 8.45
C MET A 54 4.69 4.01 7.23
N ILE A 55 4.12 3.89 6.02
CA ILE A 55 4.88 3.93 4.76
C ILE A 55 5.66 5.24 4.64
N GLY A 56 5.02 6.37 4.94
CA GLY A 56 5.63 7.69 4.91
C GLY A 56 6.79 7.81 5.92
N ALA A 57 6.55 7.42 7.17
CA ALA A 57 7.56 7.50 8.24
C ALA A 57 8.80 6.66 7.92
N THR A 58 8.63 5.41 7.47
CA THR A 58 9.75 4.53 7.12
C THR A 58 10.49 5.05 5.89
N THR A 59 9.77 5.49 4.85
CA THR A 59 10.37 6.01 3.62
C THR A 59 11.18 7.28 3.89
N MET A 60 10.62 8.24 4.62
CA MET A 60 11.31 9.51 4.91
C MET A 60 12.57 9.30 5.75
N THR A 61 12.53 8.40 6.73
CA THR A 61 13.71 8.03 7.54
C THR A 61 14.85 7.51 6.66
N LEU A 62 14.53 6.62 5.72
CA LEU A 62 15.51 6.00 4.84
C LEU A 62 16.00 6.96 3.75
N PHE A 63 15.17 7.88 3.28
CA PHE A 63 15.59 8.97 2.41
C PHE A 63 16.56 9.89 3.14
N TYR A 64 16.27 10.28 4.39
CA TYR A 64 17.18 11.10 5.18
C TYR A 64 18.52 10.38 5.42
N TYR A 65 18.49 9.10 5.77
CA TYR A 65 19.70 8.29 5.91
C TYR A 65 20.53 8.25 4.61
N SER A 66 19.89 7.96 3.49
CA SER A 66 20.55 7.86 2.19
C SER A 66 21.09 9.20 1.68
N LEU A 67 20.36 10.30 1.91
CA LEU A 67 20.76 11.64 1.50
C LEU A 67 21.79 12.28 2.45
N ALA A 68 22.12 11.62 3.57
CA ALA A 68 23.27 11.99 4.37
C ALA A 68 24.61 11.61 3.71
N PHE A 69 24.57 10.84 2.60
CA PHE A 69 25.74 10.42 1.81
C PHE A 69 26.89 9.82 2.64
N LYS A 70 26.56 9.10 3.71
CA LYS A 70 27.56 8.45 4.59
C LYS A 70 28.08 7.11 4.03
N LEU A 71 27.39 6.54 3.04
CA LEU A 71 27.82 5.32 2.35
C LEU A 71 28.43 5.64 0.98
N LYS A 72 28.94 4.61 0.30
CA LYS A 72 29.29 4.70 -1.12
C LYS A 72 28.08 5.14 -1.96
N PHE A 73 28.34 5.74 -3.12
CA PHE A 73 27.29 6.30 -3.98
C PHE A 73 26.28 5.23 -4.43
N GLY A 74 26.74 4.05 -4.86
CA GLY A 74 25.86 2.97 -5.30
C GLY A 74 24.94 2.49 -4.19
N ALA A 75 25.46 2.32 -2.98
CA ALA A 75 24.70 1.94 -1.79
C ALA A 75 23.66 2.99 -1.38
N ASN A 76 23.99 4.29 -1.40
CA ASN A 76 22.99 5.33 -1.17
C ASN A 76 21.90 5.29 -2.24
N LEU A 77 22.28 5.24 -3.53
CA LEU A 77 21.34 5.20 -4.63
C LEU A 77 20.42 3.96 -4.56
N HIS A 78 20.97 2.81 -4.18
CA HIS A 78 20.22 1.59 -3.91
C HIS A 78 19.17 1.77 -2.83
N ILE A 79 19.57 2.28 -1.66
CA ILE A 79 18.65 2.50 -0.54
C ILE A 79 17.55 3.46 -0.96
N PHE A 80 17.89 4.57 -1.59
CA PHE A 80 16.92 5.57 -2.03
C PHE A 80 15.91 4.99 -3.03
N LEU A 81 16.40 4.41 -4.14
CA LEU A 81 15.53 3.93 -5.22
C LEU A 81 14.77 2.65 -4.84
N CYS A 82 15.37 1.72 -4.10
CA CYS A 82 14.66 0.51 -3.66
C CYS A 82 13.63 0.83 -2.58
N THR A 83 13.88 1.80 -1.70
CA THR A 83 12.86 2.26 -0.74
C THR A 83 11.71 2.97 -1.47
N ALA A 84 12.02 3.88 -2.40
CA ALA A 84 11.01 4.54 -3.24
C ALA A 84 10.18 3.52 -4.03
N GLY A 85 10.83 2.51 -4.62
CA GLY A 85 10.18 1.49 -5.41
C GLY A 85 9.33 0.53 -4.59
N TYR A 86 9.98 -0.25 -3.71
CA TYR A 86 9.34 -1.34 -2.99
C TYR A 86 8.51 -0.91 -1.79
N GLN A 87 8.90 0.14 -1.08
CA GLN A 87 8.24 0.53 0.18
C GLN A 87 7.28 1.71 0.03
N LEU A 88 7.52 2.60 -0.93
CA LEU A 88 6.60 3.71 -1.21
C LEU A 88 5.64 3.38 -2.36
N CYS A 89 6.15 3.22 -3.59
CA CYS A 89 5.31 3.13 -4.79
C CYS A 89 4.48 1.84 -4.84
N LEU A 90 5.09 0.68 -4.58
CA LEU A 90 4.43 -0.62 -4.69
C LEU A 90 3.21 -0.76 -3.74
N PRO A 91 3.34 -0.58 -2.41
CA PRO A 91 2.20 -0.64 -1.49
C PRO A 91 1.22 0.53 -1.68
N SER A 92 1.68 1.75 -1.98
CA SER A 92 0.75 2.86 -2.29
C SER A 92 -0.09 2.57 -3.53
N GLY A 93 0.50 1.95 -4.56
CA GLY A 93 -0.22 1.48 -5.74
C GLY A 93 -1.24 0.39 -5.41
N ILE A 94 -0.93 -0.53 -4.49
CA ILE A 94 -1.89 -1.56 -4.03
C ILE A 94 -3.04 -0.90 -3.25
N LEU A 95 -2.77 0.08 -2.39
CA LEU A 95 -3.80 0.79 -1.65
C LEU A 95 -4.65 1.72 -2.54
N MET A 96 -4.11 2.21 -3.66
CA MET A 96 -4.82 3.07 -4.62
C MET A 96 -6.07 2.42 -5.21
N VAL A 97 -6.07 1.10 -5.43
CA VAL A 97 -7.25 0.40 -5.98
C VAL A 97 -8.35 0.17 -4.93
N ASN A 98 -8.11 0.49 -3.65
CA ASN A 98 -9.10 0.34 -2.59
C ASN A 98 -10.06 1.53 -2.54
N ASN A 99 -11.37 1.27 -2.52
CA ASN A 99 -12.40 2.31 -2.44
C ASN A 99 -12.45 3.04 -1.09
N LEU A 100 -11.80 2.49 -0.06
CA LEU A 100 -11.68 3.13 1.26
C LEU A 100 -10.48 4.05 1.37
N ASN A 101 -9.61 4.09 0.35
CA ASN A 101 -8.51 5.03 0.28
C ASN A 101 -9.06 6.43 -0.04
N GLY A 102 -8.85 7.39 0.85
CA GLY A 102 -9.37 8.76 0.73
C GLY A 102 -8.93 9.45 -0.56
N ALA A 103 -7.66 9.29 -0.97
CA ALA A 103 -7.14 9.88 -2.20
C ALA A 103 -7.80 9.29 -3.47
N ALA A 104 -8.25 8.04 -3.40
CA ALA A 104 -8.91 7.36 -4.50
C ALA A 104 -10.44 7.45 -4.45
N ALA A 105 -11.03 8.02 -3.39
CA ALA A 105 -12.48 8.08 -3.20
C ALA A 105 -13.26 8.72 -4.37
N PRO A 106 -12.81 9.86 -4.95
CA PRO A 106 -13.54 10.50 -6.06
C PRO A 106 -13.29 9.83 -7.42
N MET A 107 -12.34 8.88 -7.52
CA MET A 107 -11.89 8.33 -8.79
C MET A 107 -12.76 7.17 -9.28
N LYS A 108 -12.88 7.05 -10.60
CA LYS A 108 -13.49 5.88 -11.26
C LYS A 108 -12.57 4.68 -11.16
N THR A 109 -13.14 3.47 -11.21
CA THR A 109 -12.39 2.21 -11.15
C THR A 109 -11.29 2.11 -12.21
N GLN A 110 -11.55 2.60 -13.42
CA GLN A 110 -10.56 2.60 -14.51
C GLN A 110 -9.36 3.52 -14.18
N GLU A 111 -9.61 4.71 -13.64
CA GLU A 111 -8.56 5.66 -13.27
C GLU A 111 -7.68 5.10 -12.14
N LYS A 112 -8.29 4.42 -11.15
CA LYS A 112 -7.54 3.70 -10.10
C LYS A 112 -6.66 2.60 -10.66
N ARG A 113 -7.16 1.83 -11.63
CA ARG A 113 -6.38 0.77 -12.31
C ARG A 113 -5.20 1.36 -13.08
N THR A 114 -5.39 2.51 -13.75
CA THR A 114 -4.31 3.21 -14.46
C THR A 114 -3.25 3.74 -13.49
N GLN A 115 -3.65 4.38 -12.40
CA GLN A 115 -2.71 4.85 -11.38
C GLN A 115 -1.96 3.70 -10.69
N HIS A 116 -2.65 2.59 -10.41
CA HIS A 116 -2.02 1.38 -9.92
C HIS A 116 -0.94 0.89 -10.88
N LEU A 117 -1.29 0.69 -12.17
CA LEU A 117 -0.36 0.23 -13.18
C LEU A 117 0.87 1.14 -13.28
N PHE A 118 0.65 2.46 -13.31
CA PHE A 118 1.73 3.44 -13.36
C PHE A 118 2.67 3.31 -12.15
N LEU A 119 2.12 3.27 -10.93
CA LEU A 119 2.91 3.14 -9.70
C LEU A 119 3.68 1.82 -9.64
N GLN A 120 3.11 0.71 -10.14
CA GLN A 120 3.80 -0.58 -10.18
C GLN A 120 4.97 -0.57 -11.17
N ILE A 121 4.77 -0.03 -12.38
CA ILE A 121 5.84 0.06 -13.39
C ILE A 121 6.96 0.97 -12.90
N PHE A 122 6.62 2.17 -12.41
CA PHE A 122 7.58 3.12 -11.90
C PHE A 122 8.32 2.56 -10.68
N GLY A 123 7.60 1.98 -9.73
CA GLY A 123 8.20 1.39 -8.53
C GLY A 123 9.15 0.24 -8.84
N MET A 124 8.78 -0.65 -9.76
CA MET A 124 9.66 -1.73 -10.22
C MET A 124 10.88 -1.21 -10.97
N ALA A 125 10.72 -0.18 -11.81
CA ALA A 125 11.86 0.46 -12.46
C ALA A 125 12.85 1.02 -11.43
N CYS A 126 12.38 1.78 -10.44
CA CYS A 126 13.21 2.28 -9.35
C CYS A 126 13.93 1.14 -8.61
N ALA A 127 13.22 0.08 -8.25
CA ALA A 127 13.81 -1.06 -7.55
C ALA A 127 14.90 -1.77 -8.37
N ILE A 128 14.69 -1.94 -9.67
CA ILE A 128 15.67 -2.55 -10.58
C ILE A 128 16.89 -1.64 -10.70
N PHE A 129 16.71 -0.35 -11.02
CA PHE A 129 17.83 0.59 -11.14
C PHE A 129 18.63 0.73 -9.83
N GLY A 130 17.94 0.81 -8.68
CA GLY A 130 18.59 0.83 -7.38
C GLY A 130 19.39 -0.43 -7.09
N SER A 131 18.90 -1.60 -7.50
CA SER A 131 19.64 -2.86 -7.32
C SER A 131 20.86 -2.92 -8.24
N ILE A 132 20.72 -2.51 -9.50
CA ILE A 132 21.80 -2.45 -10.48
C ILE A 132 22.90 -1.48 -10.05
N ALA A 133 22.56 -0.36 -9.41
CA ALA A 133 23.51 0.66 -8.98
C ALA A 133 24.64 0.12 -8.10
N VAL A 134 24.37 -0.84 -7.21
CA VAL A 134 25.40 -1.42 -6.32
C VAL A 134 26.42 -2.24 -7.11
N PHE A 135 26.00 -2.93 -8.17
CA PHE A 135 26.91 -3.70 -9.02
C PHE A 135 27.81 -2.80 -9.86
N PHE A 136 27.25 -1.72 -10.43
CA PHE A 136 27.98 -0.86 -11.36
C PHE A 136 28.85 0.20 -10.67
N PHE A 137 28.38 0.78 -9.55
CA PHE A 137 29.08 1.88 -8.89
C PHE A 137 29.91 1.46 -7.69
N ASP A 138 29.52 0.36 -7.02
CA ASP A 138 30.23 -0.12 -5.81
C ASP A 138 31.01 -1.42 -6.07
N GLU A 139 30.99 -1.92 -7.32
CA GLU A 139 31.68 -3.13 -7.80
C GLU A 139 31.37 -4.39 -6.99
N LEU A 140 30.13 -4.51 -6.50
CA LEU A 140 29.70 -5.66 -5.69
C LEU A 140 29.78 -6.97 -6.50
N SER A 141 30.46 -7.96 -5.94
CA SER A 141 30.60 -9.28 -6.56
C SER A 141 29.44 -10.22 -6.20
N LEU A 142 29.15 -11.20 -7.07
CA LEU A 142 28.12 -12.22 -6.78
C LEU A 142 28.47 -13.08 -5.55
N SER A 143 29.75 -13.21 -5.22
CA SER A 143 30.23 -13.91 -4.02
C SER A 143 29.85 -13.22 -2.71
N GLU A 144 29.45 -11.95 -2.74
CA GLU A 144 29.09 -11.16 -1.56
C GLU A 144 27.58 -11.14 -1.30
N PHE A 145 26.84 -12.06 -1.92
CA PHE A 145 25.40 -12.15 -1.74
C PHE A 145 25.02 -12.54 -0.32
N THR A 146 24.17 -11.72 0.27
CA THR A 146 23.62 -11.90 1.61
C THR A 146 22.17 -12.37 1.53
N ILE A 147 21.60 -12.79 2.66
CA ILE A 147 20.17 -13.14 2.73
C ILE A 147 19.30 -11.94 2.28
N HIS A 148 19.75 -10.70 2.54
CA HIS A 148 19.11 -9.48 2.03
C HIS A 148 19.11 -9.42 0.49
N SER A 149 20.25 -9.66 -0.18
CA SER A 149 20.29 -9.61 -1.64
C SER A 149 19.52 -10.77 -2.28
N LEU A 150 19.54 -11.96 -1.69
CA LEU A 150 18.77 -13.11 -2.19
C LEU A 150 17.25 -12.88 -2.08
N THR A 151 16.78 -12.37 -0.94
CA THR A 151 15.35 -12.02 -0.76
C THR A 151 14.94 -10.85 -1.66
N GLY A 152 15.83 -9.88 -1.90
CA GLY A 152 15.62 -8.80 -2.85
C GLY A 152 15.51 -9.26 -4.30
N ILE A 153 16.35 -10.21 -4.73
CA ILE A 153 16.28 -10.82 -6.06
C ILE A 153 14.97 -11.61 -6.21
N ALA A 154 14.59 -12.40 -5.21
CA ALA A 154 13.31 -13.12 -5.22
C ALA A 154 12.12 -12.14 -5.35
N ALA A 155 12.12 -11.04 -4.59
CA ALA A 155 11.11 -9.99 -4.71
C ALA A 155 11.10 -9.36 -6.12
N GLY A 156 12.27 -9.12 -6.71
CA GLY A 156 12.39 -8.57 -8.07
C GLY A 156 11.78 -9.48 -9.13
N ILE A 157 12.10 -10.79 -9.08
CA ILE A 157 11.55 -11.78 -10.02
C ILE A 157 10.03 -11.87 -9.87
N LEU A 158 9.52 -11.99 -8.64
CA LEU A 158 8.08 -12.02 -8.38
C LEU A 158 7.38 -10.74 -8.82
N GLY A 159 8.02 -9.58 -8.62
CA GLY A 159 7.50 -8.28 -9.03
C GLY A 159 7.41 -8.15 -10.55
N ILE A 160 8.45 -8.57 -11.29
CA ILE A 160 8.45 -8.60 -12.76
C ILE A 160 7.31 -9.50 -13.27
N LEU A 161 7.14 -10.69 -12.69
CA LEU A 161 6.04 -11.59 -13.05
C LEU A 161 4.67 -10.94 -12.78
N THR A 162 4.52 -10.28 -11.63
CA THR A 162 3.27 -9.60 -11.25
C THR A 162 2.94 -8.47 -12.21
N VAL A 163 3.93 -7.65 -12.58
CA VAL A 163 3.77 -6.55 -13.53
C VAL A 163 3.46 -7.07 -14.93
N ALA A 164 4.10 -8.16 -15.38
CA ALA A 164 3.82 -8.77 -16.67
C ALA A 164 2.39 -9.33 -16.77
N LEU A 165 1.85 -9.86 -15.66
CA LEU A 165 0.46 -10.31 -15.58
C LEU A 165 -0.55 -9.16 -15.48
N GLY A 166 -0.11 -7.97 -15.03
CA GLY A 166 -0.96 -6.79 -14.81
C GLY A 166 -1.75 -6.33 -16.05
N PRO A 167 -1.13 -6.19 -17.24
CA PRO A 167 -1.83 -5.86 -18.48
C PRO A 167 -2.95 -6.83 -18.85
N ILE A 168 -2.73 -8.14 -18.65
CA ILE A 168 -3.76 -9.16 -18.93
C ILE A 168 -5.00 -8.88 -18.08
N VAL A 169 -4.83 -8.58 -16.79
CA VAL A 169 -5.93 -8.18 -15.90
C VAL A 169 -6.50 -6.83 -16.29
N HIS A 170 -5.69 -5.86 -16.68
CA HIS A 170 -6.14 -4.50 -17.02
C HIS A 170 -7.07 -4.49 -18.24
N PHE A 171 -6.75 -5.27 -19.27
CA PHE A 171 -7.50 -5.30 -20.54
C PHE A 171 -8.58 -6.40 -20.61
N THR A 172 -8.66 -7.31 -19.64
CA THR A 172 -9.72 -8.32 -19.59
C THR A 172 -11.07 -7.68 -19.25
N LYS A 173 -12.12 -8.03 -20.01
CA LYS A 173 -13.50 -7.62 -19.73
C LYS A 173 -14.02 -8.30 -18.45
N ASP A 174 -14.90 -7.61 -17.72
CA ASP A 174 -15.30 -7.98 -16.34
C ASP A 174 -15.87 -9.42 -16.18
N THR A 175 -16.28 -10.10 -17.25
CA THR A 175 -16.83 -11.47 -17.22
C THR A 175 -15.79 -12.58 -17.00
N ALA A 176 -14.52 -12.38 -17.37
CA ALA A 176 -13.41 -13.34 -17.14
C ALA A 176 -12.46 -12.89 -16.01
N HIS A 177 -12.82 -11.81 -15.33
CA HIS A 177 -11.95 -11.05 -14.42
C HIS A 177 -11.55 -11.80 -13.15
N GLY A 178 -12.32 -12.82 -12.74
CA GLY A 178 -12.02 -13.60 -11.55
C GLY A 178 -10.78 -14.49 -11.70
N VAL A 179 -10.66 -15.17 -12.84
CA VAL A 179 -9.62 -16.19 -13.07
C VAL A 179 -8.29 -15.54 -13.44
N SER A 180 -8.30 -14.49 -14.28
CA SER A 180 -7.08 -13.77 -14.67
C SER A 180 -6.47 -12.95 -13.53
N LYS A 181 -7.29 -12.49 -12.57
CA LYS A 181 -6.86 -11.67 -11.43
C LYS A 181 -6.20 -12.48 -10.32
N LEU A 182 -6.61 -13.73 -10.12
CA LEU A 182 -6.08 -14.59 -9.06
C LEU A 182 -4.55 -14.75 -9.10
N PRO A 183 -3.91 -15.11 -10.24
CA PRO A 183 -2.45 -15.22 -10.31
C PRO A 183 -1.76 -13.87 -10.07
N HIS A 184 -2.28 -12.77 -10.60
CA HIS A 184 -1.73 -11.43 -10.36
C HIS A 184 -1.78 -11.05 -8.87
N ILE A 185 -2.88 -11.32 -8.17
CA ILE A 185 -2.96 -11.11 -6.71
C ILE A 185 -1.97 -12.01 -5.98
N PHE A 186 -1.90 -13.30 -6.33
CA PHE A 186 -1.03 -14.26 -5.66
C PHE A 186 0.44 -13.84 -5.75
N PHE A 187 0.95 -13.58 -6.95
CA PHE A 187 2.33 -13.12 -7.13
C PHE A 187 2.55 -11.72 -6.54
N GLY A 188 1.56 -10.83 -6.59
CA GLY A 188 1.65 -9.50 -6.00
C GLY A 188 1.79 -9.53 -4.48
N VAL A 189 1.04 -10.40 -3.81
CA VAL A 189 1.16 -10.61 -2.35
C VAL A 189 2.53 -11.19 -2.00
N LEU A 190 2.99 -12.20 -2.75
CA LEU A 190 4.34 -12.76 -2.54
C LEU A 190 5.43 -11.71 -2.74
N THR A 191 5.31 -10.87 -3.78
CA THR A 191 6.22 -9.75 -4.04
C THR A 191 6.30 -8.82 -2.84
N LEU A 192 5.14 -8.42 -2.29
CA LEU A 192 5.07 -7.52 -1.13
C LEU A 192 5.70 -8.15 0.12
N ILE A 193 5.47 -9.44 0.36
CA ILE A 193 6.07 -10.15 1.50
C ILE A 193 7.59 -10.22 1.33
N SER A 194 8.07 -10.69 0.18
CA SER A 194 9.50 -10.83 -0.08
C SER A 194 10.23 -9.47 -0.07
N SER A 195 9.63 -8.42 -0.61
CA SER A 195 10.23 -7.08 -0.61
C SER A 195 10.28 -6.48 0.80
N THR A 196 9.26 -6.73 1.62
CA THR A 196 9.23 -6.31 3.03
C THR A 196 10.27 -7.07 3.85
N LEU A 197 10.41 -8.38 3.66
CA LEU A 197 11.45 -9.18 4.32
C LEU A 197 12.86 -8.69 3.93
N CYS A 198 13.09 -8.47 2.62
CA CYS A 198 14.33 -7.88 2.12
C CYS A 198 14.62 -6.53 2.79
N PHE A 199 13.62 -5.65 2.86
CA PHE A 199 13.74 -4.34 3.51
C PHE A 199 14.14 -4.45 4.98
N VAL A 200 13.44 -5.27 5.77
CA VAL A 200 13.76 -5.49 7.18
C VAL A 200 15.18 -6.04 7.37
N LEU A 201 15.59 -7.00 6.54
CA LEU A 201 16.97 -7.52 6.56
C LEU A 201 18.01 -6.43 6.22
N GLY A 202 17.64 -5.46 5.38
CA GLY A 202 18.44 -4.28 5.10
C GLY A 202 18.61 -3.37 6.31
N LEU A 203 17.55 -3.15 7.09
CA LEU A 203 17.59 -2.33 8.31
C LEU A 203 18.43 -2.96 9.43
N ILE A 204 18.53 -4.29 9.48
CA ILE A 204 19.32 -4.99 10.50
C ILE A 204 20.84 -4.82 10.25
N LYS A 205 21.25 -4.41 9.05
CA LYS A 205 22.67 -4.24 8.72
C LYS A 205 23.34 -3.21 9.65
N PRO A 206 24.59 -3.47 10.12
CA PRO A 206 25.30 -2.59 11.06
C PRO A 206 25.37 -1.13 10.64
N GLN A 207 25.47 -0.87 9.33
CA GLN A 207 25.54 0.48 8.77
C GLN A 207 24.31 1.33 9.15
N PHE A 208 23.11 0.75 9.08
CA PHE A 208 21.88 1.45 9.43
C PHE A 208 21.61 1.41 10.93
N SER A 209 21.78 0.25 11.57
CA SER A 209 21.47 0.09 13.00
C SER A 209 22.37 0.90 13.93
N SER A 210 23.61 1.20 13.51
CA SER A 210 24.49 2.12 14.25
C SER A 210 24.18 3.60 13.99
N TRP A 211 23.55 3.92 12.86
CA TRP A 211 23.15 5.29 12.52
C TRP A 211 21.87 5.71 13.24
N VAL A 212 20.93 4.78 13.45
CA VAL A 212 19.67 5.06 14.13
C VAL A 212 19.91 5.19 15.65
N PRO A 213 19.58 6.33 16.27
CA PRO A 213 19.53 6.43 17.72
C PRO A 213 18.23 5.77 18.21
N VAL A 214 18.26 4.43 18.35
CA VAL A 214 17.09 3.61 18.74
C VAL A 214 16.37 4.13 20.00
N PRO A 215 17.06 4.59 21.06
CA PRO A 215 16.41 5.15 22.25
C PRO A 215 15.56 6.40 21.95
N GLU A 216 15.99 7.23 21.01
CA GLU A 216 15.35 8.51 20.68
C GLU A 216 14.18 8.31 19.71
N MET A 217 14.31 7.38 18.76
CA MET A 217 13.27 7.07 17.76
C MET A 217 12.03 6.37 18.36
N LEU A 218 12.18 5.62 19.46
CA LEU A 218 11.04 5.07 20.21
C LEU A 218 10.14 6.21 20.75
N THR A 219 10.74 7.34 21.11
CA THR A 219 10.04 8.53 21.61
C THR A 219 9.22 9.19 20.50
N CYS A 220 9.73 9.24 19.26
CA CYS A 220 8.96 9.76 18.11
C CYS A 220 7.73 8.91 17.77
N THR A 221 7.80 7.58 17.93
CA THR A 221 6.60 6.72 17.75
C THR A 221 5.58 6.90 18.87
N ILE A 222 6.05 7.24 20.08
CA ILE A 222 5.21 7.61 21.22
C ILE A 222 4.53 8.97 21.00
N ILE A 223 5.19 9.96 20.40
CA ILE A 223 4.57 11.28 20.10
C ILE A 223 3.40 11.17 19.11
N PHE A 224 3.44 10.23 18.15
CA PHE A 224 2.30 9.96 17.27
C PHE A 224 1.25 9.00 17.87
N GLY A 225 1.50 8.45 19.06
CA GLY A 225 0.65 7.46 19.73
C GLY A 225 0.08 7.87 21.09
N ILE A 226 0.59 8.93 21.72
CA ILE A 226 0.15 9.38 23.04
C ILE A 226 -0.17 10.86 22.97
N LYS A 227 -1.46 11.13 23.11
CA LYS A 227 -2.03 12.42 23.47
C LYS A 227 -1.37 12.87 24.78
N GLU A 228 -0.43 13.80 24.73
CA GLU A 228 -0.14 14.61 25.92
C GLU A 228 -1.39 15.44 26.24
N TYR A 229 -1.64 15.55 27.55
CA TYR A 229 -2.89 15.91 28.22
C TYR A 229 -3.65 17.12 27.65
#